data_AF-A0A944XFA3-F1
#
_entry.id   AF-A0A944XFA3-F1
#
_cell.length_a   1.000
_cell.length_b   1.000
_cell.length_c   1.000
_cell.angle_alpha   90.00
_cell.angle_beta   90.00
_cell.angle_gamma   90.00
#
_symmetry.space_group_name_H-M   'P 1'
#
loop_
_entity.id
_entity.type
_entity.pdbx_description
1 polymer ?
#
loop_
_entity_poly.entity_id
_entity_poly.type
_entity_poly.pdbx_seq_one_letter_code
_entity_poly.pdbx_strand_id
1 'polypeptide(L)'
;MKLPKFVTFTGIDDRTDLSRADALARRYPIEWGMLYGPGEGDPLSRYPSIPTIDAVLEISGDKALHLCADTAREFAESKALPADLEGSERVQKFGRFQVNKVRTINFSSYGPSQIILQCPAFDANANTVQLFDVSAGRGLLPDRVPLLLPGQLVGYAGGMGPDTVVDYLSRIEGDGEFWIDMESHVRTNEWFDLDKVEQVCKAVFGNKGEANA
;
A
#
# COMPACT_ATOMS: atom_id res chain seq x y z
N MET A 1 12.50 10.33 -15.67
CA MET A 1 11.87 9.61 -14.56
C MET A 1 10.53 9.08 -15.04
N LYS A 2 10.26 7.79 -14.85
CA LYS A 2 8.96 7.18 -15.20
C LYS A 2 7.98 7.40 -14.05
N LEU A 3 6.71 7.64 -14.36
CA LEU A 3 5.68 7.82 -13.34
C LEU A 3 5.09 6.46 -12.93
N PRO A 4 4.82 6.24 -11.63
CA PRO A 4 4.05 5.08 -11.20
C PRO A 4 2.60 5.20 -11.71
N LYS A 5 1.92 4.05 -11.82
CA LYS A 5 0.48 3.99 -12.13
C LYS A 5 -0.37 4.69 -11.06
N PHE A 6 0.00 4.47 -9.81
CA PHE A 6 -0.62 5.04 -8.63
C PHE A 6 0.37 4.99 -7.45
N VAL A 7 0.03 5.67 -6.36
CA VAL A 7 0.75 5.58 -5.08
C VAL A 7 -0.17 4.94 -4.05
N THR A 8 0.30 3.87 -3.41
CA THR A 8 -0.33 3.34 -2.20
C THR A 8 0.19 4.13 -1.00
N PHE A 9 -0.73 4.73 -0.25
CA PHE A 9 -0.41 5.27 1.06
C PHE A 9 -1.01 4.36 2.11
N THR A 10 -0.14 3.56 2.73
CA THR A 10 -0.49 2.57 3.74
C THR A 10 -0.51 3.22 5.12
N GLY A 11 -1.52 2.87 5.91
CA GLY A 11 -1.62 3.27 7.31
C GLY A 11 -2.58 4.41 7.60
N ILE A 12 -3.53 4.67 6.70
CA ILE A 12 -4.69 5.53 7.01
C ILE A 12 -5.39 5.02 8.27
N ASP A 13 -5.68 5.92 9.20
CA ASP A 13 -6.03 5.59 10.58
C ASP A 13 -7.20 6.46 11.11
N ASP A 14 -7.62 6.20 12.35
CA ASP A 14 -8.78 6.83 13.00
C ASP A 14 -8.69 8.36 13.13
N ARG A 15 -7.51 8.98 12.95
CA ARG A 15 -7.35 10.43 13.02
C ARG A 15 -7.31 11.11 11.66
N THR A 16 -7.37 10.34 10.58
CA THR A 16 -7.27 10.89 9.25
C THR A 16 -8.53 11.68 8.90
N ASP A 17 -8.35 12.91 8.39
CA ASP A 17 -9.43 13.68 7.79
C ASP A 17 -9.86 13.02 6.46
N LEU A 18 -10.93 12.23 6.51
CA LEU A 18 -11.40 11.46 5.37
C LEU A 18 -11.97 12.34 4.25
N SER A 19 -12.51 13.52 4.56
CA SER A 19 -12.96 14.46 3.52
C SER A 19 -11.77 14.99 2.72
N ARG A 20 -10.66 15.29 3.40
CA ARG A 20 -9.43 15.69 2.73
C ARG A 20 -8.77 14.53 1.98
N ALA A 21 -8.76 13.32 2.54
CA ALA A 21 -8.26 12.13 1.85
C ALA A 21 -9.05 11.87 0.56
N ASP A 22 -10.37 11.93 0.62
CA ASP A 22 -11.26 11.80 -0.54
C ASP A 22 -10.95 12.82 -1.65
N ALA A 23 -10.77 14.10 -1.27
CA ALA A 23 -10.39 15.15 -2.21
C ALA A 23 -9.03 14.90 -2.87
N LEU A 24 -8.04 14.42 -2.11
CA LEU A 24 -6.73 14.04 -2.66
C LEU A 24 -6.84 12.88 -3.66
N ALA A 25 -7.62 11.86 -3.34
CA ALA A 25 -7.81 10.68 -4.19
C ALA A 25 -8.63 10.98 -5.47
N ARG A 26 -9.48 12.01 -5.47
CA ARG A 26 -10.09 12.52 -6.72
C ARG A 26 -9.10 13.24 -7.62
N ARG A 27 -8.01 13.78 -7.07
CA ARG A 27 -7.01 14.59 -7.78
C ARG A 27 -5.81 13.78 -8.26
N TYR A 28 -5.41 12.78 -7.48
CA TYR A 28 -4.22 11.97 -7.71
C TYR A 28 -4.58 10.48 -7.74
N PRO A 29 -3.85 9.65 -8.52
CA PRO A 29 -4.07 8.21 -8.52
C PRO A 29 -3.53 7.63 -7.21
N ILE A 30 -4.43 7.52 -6.24
CA ILE A 30 -4.14 7.06 -4.88
C ILE A 30 -4.85 5.75 -4.62
N GLU A 31 -4.14 4.83 -3.97
CA GLU A 31 -4.72 3.73 -3.24
C GLU A 31 -4.52 3.93 -1.73
N TRP A 32 -5.56 3.72 -0.94
CA TRP A 32 -5.49 3.74 0.52
C TRP A 32 -5.26 2.33 1.06
N GLY A 33 -4.09 2.13 1.68
CA GLY A 33 -3.74 0.88 2.35
C GLY A 33 -4.14 0.92 3.83
N MET A 34 -4.95 -0.04 4.29
CA MET A 34 -5.38 -0.13 5.69
C MET A 34 -4.67 -1.28 6.39
N LEU A 35 -4.02 -1.00 7.51
CA LEU A 35 -3.36 -2.02 8.32
C LEU A 35 -4.40 -2.81 9.11
N TYR A 36 -4.26 -4.13 9.12
CA TYR A 36 -5.15 -5.03 9.86
C TYR A 36 -4.33 -6.15 10.52
N GLY A 37 -4.65 -6.49 11.77
CA GLY A 37 -3.90 -7.48 12.55
C GLY A 37 -2.71 -6.85 13.25
N PRO A 38 -2.88 -6.29 14.47
CA PRO A 38 -1.78 -5.67 15.21
C PRO A 38 -0.62 -6.64 15.38
N GLY A 39 0.59 -6.19 15.05
CA GLY A 39 1.82 -6.89 15.37
C GLY A 39 2.24 -6.64 16.81
N GLU A 40 2.95 -7.61 17.39
CA GLU A 40 3.59 -7.41 18.68
C GLU A 40 4.54 -6.20 18.62
N GLY A 41 4.32 -5.23 19.51
CA GLY A 41 5.13 -4.01 19.60
C GLY A 41 4.76 -2.88 18.63
N ASP A 42 3.77 -3.06 17.75
CA ASP A 42 3.32 -1.99 16.87
C ASP A 42 2.37 -1.02 17.62
N PRO A 43 2.50 0.31 17.43
CA PRO A 43 1.58 1.26 18.04
C PRO A 43 0.15 1.06 17.55
N LEU A 44 -0.80 0.90 18.47
CA LEU A 44 -2.22 0.74 18.16
C LEU A 44 -2.78 1.88 17.29
N SER A 45 -2.17 3.08 17.35
CA SER A 45 -2.53 4.23 16.52
C SER A 45 -2.46 3.99 15.01
N ARG A 46 -1.69 2.99 14.57
CA ARG A 46 -1.51 2.70 13.14
C ARG A 46 -2.63 1.87 12.54
N TYR A 47 -3.45 1.22 13.36
CA TYR A 47 -4.51 0.32 12.93
C TYR A 47 -5.85 1.04 13.02
N PRO A 48 -6.54 1.29 11.89
CA PRO A 48 -7.88 1.86 11.93
C PRO A 48 -8.86 0.90 12.61
N SER A 49 -9.83 1.49 13.31
CA SER A 49 -11.01 0.78 13.79
C SER A 49 -11.90 0.32 12.63
N ILE A 50 -12.77 -0.68 12.87
CA ILE A 50 -13.74 -1.14 11.86
C ILE A 50 -14.61 0.01 11.30
N PRO A 51 -15.14 0.94 12.12
CA PRO A 51 -15.86 2.11 11.60
C PRO A 51 -15.02 2.99 10.67
N THR A 52 -13.73 3.16 10.94
CA THR A 52 -12.84 3.90 10.04
C THR A 52 -12.58 3.14 8.75
N ILE A 53 -12.39 1.82 8.82
CA ILE A 53 -12.30 0.99 7.62
C ILE A 53 -13.56 1.18 6.75
N ASP A 54 -14.76 1.09 7.35
CA ASP A 54 -16.02 1.33 6.63
C ASP A 54 -16.05 2.71 5.97
N ALA A 55 -15.69 3.75 6.70
CA ALA A 55 -15.69 5.11 6.18
C ALA A 55 -14.66 5.32 5.05
N VAL A 56 -13.47 4.73 5.17
CA VAL A 56 -12.45 4.78 4.12
C VAL A 56 -12.92 4.05 2.87
N LEU A 57 -13.60 2.90 2.99
CA LEU A 57 -14.11 2.15 1.83
C LEU A 57 -15.09 2.96 0.96
N GLU A 58 -15.73 4.01 1.51
CA GLU A 58 -16.66 4.87 0.78
C GLU A 58 -16.02 6.10 0.10
N ILE A 59 -14.78 6.44 0.43
CA ILE A 59 -14.09 7.57 -0.22
C ILE A 59 -13.43 7.16 -1.54
N SER A 60 -13.03 8.14 -2.36
CA SER A 60 -12.37 7.94 -3.65
C SER A 60 -11.01 7.23 -3.52
N GLY A 61 -10.51 6.74 -4.65
CA GLY A 61 -9.24 5.98 -4.74
C GLY A 61 -9.43 4.48 -4.56
N ASP A 62 -8.43 3.71 -4.96
CA ASP A 62 -8.45 2.26 -4.78
C ASP A 62 -8.20 1.90 -3.31
N LYS A 63 -8.48 0.65 -2.92
CA LYS A 63 -8.37 0.17 -1.54
C LYS A 63 -7.53 -1.10 -1.47
N ALA A 64 -6.56 -1.10 -0.55
CA ALA A 64 -5.79 -2.27 -0.20
C ALA A 64 -5.90 -2.59 1.30
N LEU A 65 -5.94 -3.88 1.62
CA LEU A 65 -5.86 -4.38 2.99
C LEU A 65 -4.48 -4.96 3.24
N HIS A 66 -3.78 -4.46 4.26
CA HIS A 66 -2.50 -4.98 4.71
C HIS A 66 -2.73 -5.91 5.90
N LEU A 67 -2.66 -7.22 5.65
CA LEU A 67 -2.67 -8.21 6.70
C LEU A 67 -1.28 -8.26 7.34
N CYS A 68 -1.22 -7.98 8.64
CA CYS A 68 0.00 -7.95 9.42
C CYS A 68 0.05 -9.11 10.44
N ALA A 69 1.27 -9.41 10.89
CA ALA A 69 1.57 -10.36 11.96
C ALA A 69 0.89 -11.73 11.80
N ASP A 70 0.27 -12.25 12.85
CA ASP A 70 -0.37 -13.56 12.83
C ASP A 70 -1.52 -13.64 11.83
N THR A 71 -2.25 -12.54 11.61
CA THR A 71 -3.32 -12.51 10.60
C THR A 71 -2.80 -12.80 9.19
N ALA A 72 -1.62 -12.27 8.84
CA ALA A 72 -1.01 -12.53 7.54
C ALA A 72 -0.64 -14.01 7.38
N ARG A 73 -0.08 -14.61 8.44
CA ARG A 73 0.34 -16.02 8.47
C ARG A 73 -0.87 -16.94 8.36
N GLU A 74 -1.88 -16.72 9.19
CA GLU A 74 -3.11 -17.51 9.20
C GLU A 74 -3.83 -17.43 7.85
N PHE A 75 -3.92 -16.23 7.26
CA PHE A 75 -4.50 -16.05 5.93
C PHE A 75 -3.72 -16.82 4.85
N ALA A 76 -2.38 -16.78 4.88
CA ALA A 76 -1.56 -17.51 3.93
C ALA A 76 -1.68 -19.04 4.05
N GLU A 77 -1.85 -19.54 5.28
CA GLU A 77 -1.97 -20.97 5.58
C GLU A 77 -3.38 -21.51 5.29
N SER A 78 -4.42 -20.76 5.65
CA SER A 78 -5.81 -21.24 5.64
C SER A 78 -6.65 -20.73 4.48
N LYS A 79 -6.19 -19.69 3.77
CA LYS A 79 -7.00 -18.92 2.80
C LYS A 79 -8.32 -18.43 3.40
N ALA A 80 -8.32 -18.06 4.67
CA ALA A 80 -9.47 -17.50 5.38
C ALA A 80 -9.09 -16.20 6.07
N LEU A 81 -9.99 -15.23 6.06
CA LEU A 81 -9.86 -13.99 6.80
C LEU A 81 -10.38 -14.16 8.23
N PRO A 82 -10.00 -13.24 9.13
CA PRO A 82 -10.61 -13.11 10.45
C PRO A 82 -12.13 -12.97 10.37
N ALA A 83 -12.85 -13.48 11.36
CA ALA A 83 -14.31 -13.64 11.32
C ALA A 83 -15.11 -12.33 11.19
N ASP A 84 -14.54 -11.20 11.59
CA ASP A 84 -15.09 -9.86 11.43
C ASP A 84 -14.95 -9.30 10.00
N LEU A 85 -14.06 -9.88 9.19
CA LEU A 85 -13.88 -9.56 7.77
C LEU A 85 -14.48 -10.64 6.86
N GLU A 86 -14.32 -11.92 7.21
CA GLU A 86 -14.75 -13.07 6.41
C GLU A 86 -16.26 -12.98 6.08
N GLY A 87 -16.59 -13.14 4.80
CA GLY A 87 -17.99 -13.06 4.33
C GLY A 87 -18.63 -11.67 4.40
N SER A 88 -17.91 -10.64 4.86
CA SER A 88 -18.43 -9.26 4.87
C SER A 88 -18.37 -8.63 3.48
N GLU A 89 -19.25 -7.66 3.23
CA GLU A 89 -19.24 -6.87 2.00
C GLU A 89 -17.95 -6.05 1.83
N ARG A 90 -17.21 -5.80 2.92
CA ARG A 90 -15.93 -5.05 2.91
C ARG A 90 -14.90 -5.70 2.00
N VAL A 91 -14.80 -7.03 2.07
CA VAL A 91 -13.77 -7.79 1.32
C VAL A 91 -13.89 -7.49 -0.18
N GLN A 92 -15.11 -7.39 -0.69
CA GLN A 92 -15.36 -7.15 -2.11
C GLN A 92 -14.95 -5.75 -2.57
N LYS A 93 -14.76 -4.79 -1.64
CA LYS A 93 -14.36 -3.41 -1.93
C LYS A 93 -12.83 -3.23 -1.95
N PHE A 94 -12.09 -4.22 -1.48
CA PHE A 94 -10.64 -4.23 -1.56
C PHE A 94 -10.18 -4.78 -2.90
N GLY A 95 -9.44 -3.99 -3.67
CA GLY A 95 -8.83 -4.45 -4.92
C GLY A 95 -7.65 -5.38 -4.66
N ARG A 96 -6.92 -5.18 -3.55
CA ARG A 96 -5.68 -5.90 -3.25
C ARG A 96 -5.52 -6.22 -1.77
N PHE A 97 -4.91 -7.37 -1.50
CA PHE A 97 -4.56 -7.83 -0.16
C PHE A 97 -3.06 -8.03 -0.10
N GLN A 98 -2.39 -7.24 0.72
CA GLN A 98 -0.98 -7.42 0.99
C GLN A 98 -0.79 -8.32 2.20
N VAL A 99 -0.02 -9.39 2.01
CA VAL A 99 0.27 -10.37 3.05
C VAL A 99 1.72 -10.17 3.50
N ASN A 100 1.90 -9.47 4.61
CA ASN A 100 3.22 -9.07 5.09
C ASN A 100 3.97 -10.23 5.77
N LYS A 101 5.31 -10.21 5.66
CA LYS A 101 6.23 -11.17 6.30
C LYS A 101 6.00 -12.65 5.93
N VAL A 102 5.19 -12.92 4.91
CA VAL A 102 5.00 -14.25 4.32
C VAL A 102 5.77 -14.33 3.00
N ARG A 103 6.57 -15.39 2.82
CA ARG A 103 7.42 -15.56 1.62
C ARG A 103 6.73 -16.26 0.47
N THR A 104 5.73 -17.08 0.74
CA THR A 104 5.08 -17.95 -0.24
C THR A 104 3.61 -18.10 0.08
N ILE A 105 2.78 -18.11 -0.95
CA ILE A 105 1.35 -18.38 -0.87
C ILE A 105 0.95 -19.18 -2.11
N ASN A 106 0.02 -20.11 -1.99
CA ASN A 106 -0.37 -21.02 -3.09
C ASN A 106 -1.60 -20.52 -3.87
N PHE A 107 -2.05 -19.28 -3.63
CA PHE A 107 -3.15 -18.65 -4.36
C PHE A 107 -2.83 -17.20 -4.71
N SER A 108 -3.27 -16.75 -5.88
CA SER A 108 -2.99 -15.40 -6.40
C SER A 108 -4.10 -14.39 -6.16
N SER A 109 -5.28 -14.86 -5.75
CA SER A 109 -6.43 -14.02 -5.46
C SER A 109 -7.27 -14.56 -4.30
N TYR A 110 -8.03 -13.64 -3.70
CA TYR A 110 -9.09 -13.91 -2.74
C TYR A 110 -10.35 -13.17 -3.20
N GLY A 111 -11.34 -13.90 -3.70
CA GLY A 111 -12.47 -13.28 -4.41
C GLY A 111 -11.99 -12.46 -5.61
N PRO A 112 -12.42 -11.19 -5.76
CA PRO A 112 -11.95 -10.30 -6.81
C PRO A 112 -10.56 -9.70 -6.54
N SER A 113 -10.05 -9.84 -5.32
CA SER A 113 -8.86 -9.14 -4.87
C SER A 113 -7.58 -9.86 -5.24
N GLN A 114 -6.57 -9.11 -5.70
CA GLN A 114 -5.24 -9.65 -5.98
C GLN A 114 -4.42 -9.79 -4.70
N ILE A 115 -3.59 -10.83 -4.61
CA ILE A 115 -2.64 -10.98 -3.51
C ILE A 115 -1.30 -10.32 -3.85
N ILE A 116 -0.83 -9.46 -2.96
CA ILE A 116 0.50 -8.84 -2.98
C ILE A 116 1.39 -9.57 -1.97
N LEU A 117 2.56 -10.03 -2.44
CA LEU A 117 3.62 -10.55 -1.59
C LEU A 117 4.83 -9.63 -1.58
N GLN A 118 5.38 -9.42 -0.38
CA GLN A 118 6.64 -8.73 -0.19
C GLN A 118 7.82 -9.63 -0.59
N CYS A 119 8.73 -9.13 -1.42
CA CYS A 119 9.89 -9.89 -1.89
C CYS A 119 11.18 -9.04 -1.90
N PRO A 120 12.36 -9.69 -1.78
CA PRO A 120 13.65 -9.01 -1.90
C PRO A 120 14.15 -8.89 -3.35
N ALA A 121 13.42 -9.47 -4.31
CA ALA A 121 13.69 -9.41 -5.75
C ALA A 121 12.43 -9.88 -6.49
N PHE A 122 12.23 -9.40 -7.72
CA PHE A 122 11.10 -9.86 -8.54
C PHE A 122 11.40 -11.19 -9.23
N ASP A 123 10.41 -12.08 -9.24
CA ASP A 123 10.39 -13.31 -10.02
C ASP A 123 9.34 -13.20 -11.15
N ALA A 124 9.77 -13.25 -12.40
CA ALA A 124 8.88 -13.17 -13.55
C ALA A 124 7.84 -14.30 -13.62
N ASN A 125 8.06 -15.40 -12.90
CA ASN A 125 7.15 -16.55 -12.86
C ASN A 125 6.26 -16.56 -11.61
N ALA A 126 6.30 -15.51 -10.78
CA ALA A 126 5.45 -15.43 -9.61
C ALA A 126 3.97 -15.37 -10.03
N ASN A 127 3.14 -16.15 -9.34
CA ASN A 127 1.69 -16.11 -9.55
C ASN A 127 1.00 -14.96 -8.81
N THR A 128 1.70 -14.32 -7.86
CA THR A 128 1.18 -13.20 -7.06
C THR A 128 1.75 -11.88 -7.54
N VAL A 129 1.06 -10.79 -7.22
CA VAL A 129 1.58 -9.44 -7.43
C VAL A 129 2.73 -9.21 -6.44
N GLN A 130 3.83 -8.61 -6.88
CA GLN A 130 5.06 -8.53 -6.09
C GLN A 130 5.35 -7.11 -5.64
N LEU A 131 5.66 -6.93 -4.35
CA LEU A 131 6.14 -5.68 -3.77
C LEU A 131 7.60 -5.84 -3.32
N PHE A 132 8.51 -5.12 -3.95
CA PHE A 132 9.90 -5.07 -3.51
C PHE A 132 10.03 -4.20 -2.25
N ASP A 133 10.38 -4.82 -1.13
CA ASP A 133 10.78 -4.13 0.11
C ASP A 133 11.79 -4.99 0.88
N VAL A 134 13.02 -4.50 0.98
CA VAL A 134 14.12 -5.13 1.75
C VAL A 134 14.17 -4.67 3.21
N SER A 135 13.38 -3.66 3.57
CA SER A 135 13.37 -3.08 4.91
C SER A 135 12.47 -3.85 5.88
N ALA A 136 11.62 -4.76 5.40
CA ALA A 136 10.62 -5.46 6.21
C ALA A 136 9.77 -4.47 7.03
N GLY A 137 9.36 -3.36 6.41
CA GLY A 137 8.61 -2.28 7.06
C GLY A 137 9.44 -1.29 7.90
N ARG A 138 10.77 -1.44 7.99
CA ARG A 138 11.64 -0.49 8.73
C ARG A 138 11.81 0.86 8.04
N GLY A 139 11.36 1.01 6.80
CA GLY A 139 11.45 2.27 6.07
C GLY A 139 12.87 2.64 5.67
N LEU A 140 13.69 1.66 5.30
CA LEU A 140 15.06 1.91 4.83
C LEU A 140 15.10 2.01 3.31
N LEU A 141 15.79 3.03 2.80
CA LEU A 141 16.06 3.16 1.36
C LEU A 141 17.04 2.06 0.92
N PRO A 142 16.72 1.27 -0.11
CA PRO A 142 17.62 0.29 -0.67
C PRO A 142 18.70 0.95 -1.53
N ASP A 143 19.92 0.42 -1.53
CA ASP A 143 21.02 0.90 -2.38
C ASP A 143 20.72 0.71 -3.88
N ARG A 144 20.00 -0.36 -4.22
CA ARG A 144 19.58 -0.70 -5.58
C ARG A 144 18.18 -1.29 -5.56
N VAL A 145 17.45 -1.06 -6.65
CA VAL A 145 16.13 -1.62 -6.87
C VAL A 145 16.17 -2.59 -8.08
N PRO A 146 15.37 -3.66 -8.09
CA PRO A 146 15.26 -4.56 -9.23
C PRO A 146 14.67 -3.85 -10.45
N LEU A 147 15.02 -4.33 -11.65
CA LEU A 147 14.43 -3.85 -12.90
C LEU A 147 12.94 -4.20 -12.97
N LEU A 148 12.19 -3.37 -13.70
CA LEU A 148 10.81 -3.64 -14.04
C LEU A 148 10.68 -4.94 -14.85
N LEU A 149 9.57 -5.64 -14.63
CA LEU A 149 9.20 -6.84 -15.38
C LEU A 149 8.26 -6.47 -16.56
N PRO A 150 8.63 -6.79 -17.81
CA PRO A 150 7.78 -6.50 -18.96
C PRO A 150 6.41 -7.18 -18.86
N GLY A 151 5.34 -6.41 -19.10
CA GLY A 151 3.97 -6.92 -19.10
C GLY A 151 3.40 -7.23 -17.70
N GLN A 152 4.12 -6.94 -16.62
CA GLN A 152 3.66 -7.13 -15.25
C GLN A 152 3.62 -5.79 -14.49
N LEU A 153 2.69 -5.69 -13.55
CA LEU A 153 2.64 -4.62 -12.57
C LEU A 153 3.39 -5.08 -11.31
N VAL A 154 4.45 -4.36 -10.95
CA VAL A 154 5.27 -4.63 -9.74
C VAL A 154 5.33 -3.41 -8.82
N GLY A 155 5.54 -3.63 -7.54
CA GLY A 155 5.53 -2.59 -6.52
C GLY A 155 6.92 -2.31 -6.00
N TYR A 156 7.17 -1.08 -5.60
CA TYR A 156 8.35 -0.72 -4.82
C TYR A 156 7.93 -0.05 -3.50
N ALA A 157 8.58 -0.43 -2.41
CA ALA A 157 8.44 0.17 -1.10
C ALA A 157 9.81 0.27 -0.41
N GLY A 158 9.82 0.88 0.77
CA GLY A 158 11.02 1.00 1.61
C GLY A 158 11.61 2.42 1.61
N GLY A 159 11.39 3.15 2.70
CA GLY A 159 12.05 4.43 2.99
C GLY A 159 11.64 5.62 2.12
N MET A 160 10.62 5.46 1.27
CA MET A 160 10.08 6.55 0.48
C MET A 160 9.17 7.47 1.32
N GLY A 161 9.39 8.76 1.19
CA GLY A 161 8.55 9.85 1.70
C GLY A 161 8.75 11.13 0.88
N PRO A 162 8.24 12.28 1.34
CA PRO A 162 8.33 13.55 0.60
C PRO A 162 9.73 13.90 0.11
N ASP A 163 10.74 13.68 0.95
CA ASP A 163 12.12 14.08 0.67
C ASP A 163 12.89 13.07 -0.20
N THR A 164 12.42 11.82 -0.28
CA THR A 164 13.19 10.70 -0.85
C THR A 164 12.55 10.10 -2.09
N VAL A 165 11.26 10.36 -2.34
CA VAL A 165 10.50 9.71 -3.43
C VAL A 165 11.08 10.00 -4.82
N VAL A 166 11.50 11.23 -5.09
CA VAL A 166 12.03 11.62 -6.42
C VAL A 166 13.34 10.89 -6.72
N ASP A 167 14.23 10.82 -5.72
CA ASP A 167 15.48 10.10 -5.83
C ASP A 167 15.25 8.59 -5.99
N TYR A 168 14.31 8.00 -5.23
CA TYR A 168 13.94 6.60 -5.39
C TYR A 168 13.43 6.29 -6.81
N LEU A 169 12.48 7.10 -7.31
CA LEU A 169 11.91 6.94 -8.66
C LEU A 169 12.97 7.08 -9.76
N SER A 170 14.04 7.84 -9.52
CA SER A 170 15.15 7.98 -10.47
C SER A 170 15.95 6.69 -10.67
N ARG A 171 15.87 5.75 -9.71
CA ARG A 171 16.59 4.46 -9.72
C ARG A 171 15.81 3.34 -10.39
N ILE A 172 14.52 3.53 -10.65
CA ILE A 172 13.66 2.51 -11.27
C ILE A 172 13.88 2.52 -12.78
N GLU A 173 14.32 1.39 -13.31
CA GLU A 173 14.64 1.20 -14.72
C GLU A 173 13.92 -0.04 -15.31
N GLY A 174 13.84 -0.10 -16.65
CA GLY A 174 13.28 -1.22 -17.40
C GLY A 174 11.92 -0.96 -18.03
N ASP A 175 11.43 -1.97 -18.74
CA ASP A 175 10.15 -1.96 -19.44
C ASP A 175 9.11 -2.72 -18.61
N GLY A 176 8.00 -2.08 -18.27
CA GLY A 176 7.00 -2.63 -17.34
C GLY A 176 6.20 -1.54 -16.64
N GLU A 177 5.25 -1.93 -15.80
CA GLU A 177 4.42 -0.97 -15.05
C GLU A 177 4.69 -1.14 -13.56
N PHE A 178 4.55 -0.06 -12.79
CA PHE A 178 4.79 -0.13 -11.36
C PHE A 178 3.90 0.80 -10.55
N TRP A 179 3.77 0.48 -9.27
CA TRP A 179 3.30 1.40 -8.24
C TRP A 179 4.38 1.58 -7.18
N ILE A 180 4.21 2.61 -6.34
CA ILE A 180 5.03 2.81 -5.14
C ILE A 180 4.15 2.77 -3.90
N ASP A 181 4.67 2.26 -2.79
CA ASP A 181 3.96 2.11 -1.52
C ASP A 181 4.77 2.73 -0.37
N MET A 182 4.09 3.49 0.49
CA MET A 182 4.67 4.23 1.62
C MET A 182 3.82 4.04 2.88
N GLU A 183 4.49 3.87 4.02
CA GLU A 183 3.83 3.74 5.34
C GLU A 183 4.51 4.67 6.35
N SER A 184 5.73 4.34 6.79
CA SER A 184 6.38 5.01 7.93
C SER A 184 6.73 6.48 7.68
N HIS A 185 7.17 6.82 6.47
CA HIS A 185 7.64 8.18 6.14
C HIS A 185 6.51 9.13 5.72
N VAL A 186 5.26 8.66 5.72
CA VAL A 186 4.06 9.50 5.57
C VAL A 186 3.32 9.67 6.91
N ARG A 187 4.01 9.43 8.04
CA ARG A 187 3.51 9.69 9.39
C ARG A 187 4.18 10.89 10.05
N THR A 188 3.45 11.53 10.96
CA THR A 188 3.97 12.54 11.91
C THR A 188 3.49 12.18 13.31
N ASN A 189 4.44 11.99 14.24
CA ASN A 189 4.16 11.51 15.61
C ASN A 189 3.31 10.22 15.63
N GLU A 190 3.67 9.24 14.79
CA GLU A 190 2.97 7.95 14.60
C GLU A 190 1.60 8.01 13.92
N TRP A 191 1.08 9.19 13.59
CA TRP A 191 -0.21 9.35 12.91
C TRP A 191 -0.03 9.58 11.43
N PHE A 192 -0.96 9.07 10.63
CA PHE A 192 -1.00 9.30 9.19
C PHE A 192 -1.12 10.78 8.85
N ASP A 193 -0.27 11.29 7.97
CA ASP A 193 -0.11 12.72 7.70
C ASP A 193 -0.44 13.06 6.25
N LEU A 194 -1.61 13.67 6.04
CA LEU A 194 -2.09 14.07 4.72
C LEU A 194 -1.27 15.20 4.09
N ASP A 195 -0.55 16.02 4.86
CA ASP A 195 0.37 17.01 4.29
C ASP A 195 1.55 16.31 3.61
N LYS A 196 2.07 15.24 4.22
CA LYS A 196 3.13 14.43 3.61
C LYS A 196 2.63 13.66 2.38
N VAL A 197 1.43 13.08 2.46
CA VAL A 197 0.77 12.45 1.31
C VAL A 197 0.68 13.42 0.14
N GLU A 198 0.18 14.63 0.38
CA GLU A 198 0.03 15.65 -0.67
C GLU A 198 1.39 16.11 -1.24
N GLN A 199 2.42 16.26 -0.39
CA GLN A 199 3.79 16.57 -0.84
C GLN A 199 4.34 15.49 -1.77
N VAL A 200 4.17 14.21 -1.42
CA VAL A 200 4.54 13.08 -2.29
C VAL A 200 3.77 13.16 -3.61
N CYS A 201 2.45 13.33 -3.57
CA CYS A 201 1.64 13.43 -4.79
C CYS A 201 2.10 14.57 -5.71
N LYS A 202 2.44 15.74 -5.14
CA LYS A 202 2.98 16.87 -5.91
C LYS A 202 4.36 16.58 -6.49
N ALA A 203 5.24 15.94 -5.73
CA ALA A 203 6.57 15.56 -6.20
C ALA A 203 6.52 14.53 -7.34
N VAL A 204 5.58 13.57 -7.27
CA VAL A 204 5.44 12.49 -8.25
C VAL A 204 4.65 12.93 -9.48
N PHE A 205 3.48 13.56 -9.29
CA PHE A 205 2.52 13.83 -10.37
C PHE A 205 2.39 15.31 -10.74
N GLY A 206 3.10 16.21 -10.05
CA GLY A 206 3.01 17.64 -10.23
C GLY A 206 1.81 18.31 -9.54
N ASN A 207 1.72 19.63 -9.69
CA ASN A 207 0.61 20.42 -9.18
C ASN A 207 -0.63 20.24 -10.07
N LYS A 208 -1.63 19.52 -9.57
CA LYS A 208 -2.84 19.18 -10.32
C LYS A 208 -4.10 20.05 -10.08
N GLY A 209 -4.05 21.31 -9.63
CA GLY A 209 -5.28 22.11 -9.41
C GLY A 209 -6.31 21.49 -8.46
N GLU A 210 -7.22 22.26 -7.89
CA GLU A 210 -8.35 21.65 -7.15
C GLU A 210 -9.31 21.04 -8.17
N ALA A 211 -9.64 19.75 -8.01
CA ALA A 211 -10.74 19.17 -8.76
C ALA A 211 -12.00 19.92 -8.30
N ASN A 212 -12.61 20.70 -9.20
CA ASN A 212 -13.86 21.38 -8.90
C ASN A 212 -14.86 20.34 -8.38
N ALA A 213 -15.31 20.54 -7.15
CA ALA A 213 -16.31 19.71 -6.47
C ALA A 213 -17.64 19.68 -7.22
#